data_AF-A0AAD5EKL2-F1
#
_entry.id   AF-A0AAD5EKL2-F1
#
_cell.length_a   1.000
_cell.length_b   1.000
_cell.length_c   1.000
_cell.angle_alpha   90.00
_cell.angle_beta   90.00
_cell.angle_gamma   90.00
#
_symmetry.space_group_name_H-M   'P 1'
#
loop_
_entity.id
_entity.type
_entity.pdbx_description
1 polymer ?
#
loop_
_entity_poly.entity_id
_entity_poly.type
_entity_poly.pdbx_seq_one_letter_code
_entity_poly.pdbx_strand_id
1 'polypeptide(L)'
;MDNFVVTLHERETSSLGQNQAIEERRCLVKKCREELAAHIKKRTGITIEPSKVRLVTKQSDVYTWVFTAEVAHLFSKNLSDHGLTAHKELCREVGQSFHAVTFAKAAIGADHSSLGIYRPSTYPPASSVLSAESEAMAREELCVHTTCQLYMIQESLKAETARRECLQNELESLSAEHEYLAQRFRQEAEKASQGESTLYKCLQVINQVASLAEEVQQDCRSTEDLTVFPR
;
A
#
# COMPACT_ATOMS: atom_id res chain seq x y z
N MET A 1 -33.37 14.05 -14.57
CA MET A 1 -32.38 15.15 -14.38
C MET A 1 -31.09 14.52 -13.86
N ASP A 2 -30.59 13.46 -14.51
CA ASP A 2 -29.71 12.47 -13.85
C ASP A 2 -28.34 12.31 -14.50
N ASN A 3 -28.00 13.15 -15.49
CA ASN A 3 -26.74 13.02 -16.24
C ASN A 3 -25.63 13.99 -15.77
N PHE A 4 -25.90 14.86 -14.78
CA PHE A 4 -24.93 15.89 -14.36
C PHE A 4 -24.16 15.52 -13.08
N VAL A 5 -24.75 14.69 -12.21
CA VAL A 5 -24.15 14.30 -10.93
C VAL A 5 -23.08 13.21 -11.10
N VAL A 6 -23.27 12.29 -12.06
CA VAL A 6 -22.31 11.20 -12.33
C VAL A 6 -20.97 11.75 -12.82
N THR A 7 -20.96 12.83 -13.61
CA THR A 7 -19.74 13.39 -14.21
C THR A 7 -18.83 14.17 -13.25
N LEU A 8 -19.32 14.59 -12.08
CA LEU A 8 -18.48 15.28 -11.08
C LEU A 8 -17.79 14.30 -10.15
N HIS A 9 -18.49 13.25 -9.72
CA HIS A 9 -17.94 12.23 -8.83
C HIS A 9 -16.82 11.40 -9.50
N GLU A 10 -16.89 11.15 -10.82
CA GLU A 10 -15.83 10.45 -11.56
C GLU A 10 -14.56 11.29 -11.76
N ARG A 11 -14.68 12.62 -11.86
CA ARG A 11 -13.52 13.52 -11.95
C ARG A 11 -12.82 13.67 -10.59
N GLU A 12 -13.59 13.71 -9.51
CA GLU A 12 -13.06 13.84 -8.16
C GLU A 12 -12.33 12.56 -7.72
N THR A 13 -12.89 11.37 -7.98
CA THR A 13 -12.24 10.08 -7.69
C THR A 13 -10.99 9.85 -8.53
N SER A 14 -11.01 10.25 -9.81
CA SER A 14 -9.83 10.19 -10.68
C SER A 14 -8.72 11.15 -10.22
N SER A 15 -9.06 12.32 -9.67
CA SER A 15 -8.07 13.27 -9.14
C SER A 15 -7.48 12.80 -7.81
N LEU A 16 -8.28 12.16 -6.95
CA LEU A 16 -7.87 11.66 -5.65
C LEU A 16 -6.85 10.52 -5.80
N GLY A 17 -7.12 9.58 -6.72
CA GLY A 17 -6.20 8.48 -7.03
C GLY A 17 -4.88 8.93 -7.66
N GLN A 18 -4.92 9.99 -8.48
CA GLN A 18 -3.71 10.59 -9.06
C GLN A 18 -2.85 11.29 -8.00
N ASN A 19 -3.46 12.01 -7.06
CA ASN A 19 -2.75 12.69 -5.97
C ASN A 19 -2.08 11.69 -5.02
N GLN A 20 -2.75 10.58 -4.72
CA GLN A 20 -2.20 9.51 -3.89
C GLN A 20 -0.98 8.84 -4.55
N ALA A 21 -1.06 8.51 -5.85
CA ALA A 21 0.05 7.91 -6.58
C ALA A 21 1.29 8.83 -6.68
N ILE A 22 1.08 10.15 -6.76
CA ILE A 22 2.18 11.14 -6.76
C ILE A 22 2.82 11.24 -5.37
N GLU A 23 2.03 11.15 -4.30
CA GLU A 23 2.54 11.19 -2.93
C GLU A 23 3.30 9.91 -2.57
N GLU A 24 2.77 8.74 -2.93
CA GLU A 24 3.47 7.46 -2.80
C GLU A 24 4.81 7.46 -3.55
N ARG A 25 4.83 8.06 -4.75
CA ARG A 25 6.07 8.28 -5.52
C ARG A 25 7.06 9.15 -4.75
N ARG A 26 6.63 10.27 -4.17
CA ARG A 26 7.50 11.17 -3.40
C ARG A 26 8.06 10.48 -2.16
N CYS A 27 7.21 9.75 -1.44
CA CYS A 27 7.60 8.97 -0.27
C CYS A 27 8.68 7.93 -0.60
N LEU A 28 8.50 7.18 -1.70
CA LEU A 28 9.45 6.15 -2.14
C LEU A 28 10.82 6.74 -2.49
N VAL A 29 10.84 7.85 -3.24
CA VAL A 29 12.11 8.53 -3.61
C VAL A 29 12.84 9.05 -2.37
N LYS A 30 12.10 9.62 -1.42
CA LYS A 30 12.66 10.10 -0.15
C LYS A 30 13.27 8.94 0.64
N LYS A 31 12.53 7.86 0.82
CA LYS A 31 13.00 6.66 1.53
C LYS A 31 14.24 6.05 0.86
N CYS A 32 14.26 6.00 -0.47
CA CYS A 32 15.42 5.53 -1.23
C CYS A 32 16.69 6.35 -0.93
N ARG A 33 16.57 7.69 -0.92
CA ARG A 33 17.69 8.57 -0.59
C ARG A 33 18.17 8.41 0.84
N GLU A 34 17.26 8.20 1.78
CA GLU A 34 17.59 7.95 3.19
C GLU A 34 18.35 6.63 3.36
N GLU A 35 17.90 5.56 2.72
CA GLU A 35 18.58 4.26 2.73
C GLU A 35 19.99 4.34 2.13
N LEU A 36 20.14 5.02 0.99
CA LEU A 36 21.46 5.22 0.37
C LEU A 36 22.39 6.06 1.27
N ALA A 37 21.89 7.12 1.89
CA ALA A 37 22.67 7.94 2.83
C ALA A 37 23.09 7.15 4.07
N ALA A 38 22.19 6.35 4.63
CA ALA A 38 22.47 5.46 5.75
C ALA A 38 23.52 4.42 5.38
N HIS A 39 23.44 3.85 4.17
CA HIS A 39 24.42 2.91 3.66
C HIS A 39 25.81 3.53 3.49
N ILE A 40 25.90 4.75 2.95
CA ILE A 40 27.16 5.50 2.85
C ILE A 40 27.75 5.67 4.25
N LYS A 41 26.97 6.21 5.20
CA LYS A 41 27.43 6.39 6.58
C LYS A 41 27.92 5.09 7.20
N LYS A 42 27.19 3.99 7.02
CA LYS A 42 27.56 2.66 7.54
C LYS A 42 28.87 2.12 6.96
N ARG A 43 29.15 2.34 5.67
CA ARG A 43 30.30 1.75 4.98
C ARG A 43 31.54 2.63 4.99
N THR A 44 31.36 3.93 4.93
CA THR A 44 32.45 4.91 4.81
C THR A 44 32.67 5.74 6.07
N GLY A 45 31.71 5.73 7.00
CA GLY A 45 31.71 6.62 8.17
C GLY A 45 31.26 8.06 7.86
N ILE A 46 30.95 8.37 6.61
CA ILE A 46 30.65 9.74 6.17
C ILE A 46 29.16 10.01 6.28
N THR A 47 28.79 11.06 7.01
CA THR A 47 27.39 11.50 7.09
C THR A 47 27.09 12.47 5.96
N ILE A 48 26.17 12.10 5.07
CA ILE A 48 25.71 12.92 3.95
C ILE A 48 24.20 13.08 4.06
N GLU A 49 23.72 14.28 3.77
CA GLU A 49 22.29 14.55 3.71
C GLU A 49 21.63 13.74 2.57
N PRO A 50 20.46 13.12 2.77
CA PRO A 50 19.76 12.36 1.72
C PRO A 50 19.58 13.15 0.42
N SER A 51 19.36 14.47 0.51
CA SER A 51 19.23 15.39 -0.63
C SER A 51 20.50 15.52 -1.47
N LYS A 52 21.67 15.24 -0.89
CA LYS A 52 22.99 15.38 -1.50
C LYS A 52 23.59 14.05 -1.98
N VAL A 53 22.84 12.95 -1.86
CA VAL A 53 23.26 11.65 -2.38
C VAL A 53 23.21 11.68 -3.92
N ARG A 54 24.35 11.36 -4.53
CA ARG A 54 24.54 11.26 -5.98
C ARG A 54 24.93 9.82 -6.33
N LEU A 55 24.38 9.30 -7.42
CA LEU A 55 24.80 8.01 -8.00
C LEU A 55 26.01 8.20 -8.91
N VAL A 56 26.03 9.29 -9.68
CA VAL A 56 27.17 9.64 -10.53
C VAL A 56 28.10 10.58 -9.76
N THR A 57 29.02 9.98 -8.99
CA THR A 57 29.98 10.69 -8.14
C THR A 57 31.15 11.24 -8.95
N LYS A 58 31.64 12.43 -8.60
CA LYS A 58 32.86 13.05 -9.15
C LYS A 58 34.02 12.81 -8.19
N GLN A 59 35.27 12.97 -8.64
CA GLN A 59 36.46 12.85 -7.79
C GLN A 59 36.49 13.85 -6.61
N SER A 60 35.75 14.95 -6.72
CA SER A 60 35.56 15.92 -5.63
C SER A 60 34.59 15.46 -4.55
N ASP A 61 33.82 14.40 -4.81
CA ASP A 61 32.85 13.88 -3.86
C ASP A 61 33.58 13.04 -2.79
N VAL A 62 33.02 12.96 -1.60
CA VAL A 62 33.65 12.29 -0.45
C VAL A 62 33.51 10.75 -0.49
N TYR A 63 32.73 10.23 -1.43
CA TYR A 63 32.46 8.81 -1.60
C TYR A 63 32.23 8.48 -3.08
N THR A 64 32.39 7.20 -3.42
CA THR A 64 32.03 6.64 -4.72
C THR A 64 31.35 5.28 -4.55
N TRP A 65 30.83 4.73 -5.64
CA TRP A 65 30.11 3.46 -5.66
C TRP A 65 30.94 2.38 -6.35
N VAL A 66 30.98 1.21 -5.73
CA VAL A 66 31.45 -0.03 -6.37
C VAL A 66 30.22 -0.86 -6.68
N PHE A 67 30.07 -1.31 -7.92
CA PHE A 67 28.87 -2.00 -8.39
C PHE A 67 29.21 -3.08 -9.41
N THR A 68 28.40 -4.15 -9.48
CA THR A 68 28.56 -5.22 -10.48
C THR A 68 28.02 -4.78 -11.86
N ALA A 69 28.43 -5.50 -12.91
CA ALA A 69 28.01 -5.20 -14.28
C ALA A 69 26.48 -5.22 -14.47
N GLU A 70 25.76 -6.04 -13.71
CA GLU A 70 24.31 -6.22 -13.77
C GLU A 70 23.54 -4.93 -13.41
N VAL A 71 24.04 -4.19 -12.43
CA VAL A 71 23.43 -2.94 -11.95
C VAL A 71 24.09 -1.68 -12.52
N ALA A 72 25.07 -1.82 -13.41
CA ALA A 72 25.81 -0.68 -13.99
C ALA A 72 24.89 0.34 -14.68
N HIS A 73 23.78 -0.13 -15.24
CA HIS A 73 22.78 0.72 -15.89
C HIS A 73 22.12 1.71 -14.91
N LEU A 74 22.05 1.40 -13.61
CA LEU A 74 21.54 2.27 -12.55
C LEU A 74 22.49 3.43 -12.22
N PHE A 75 23.77 3.32 -12.58
CA PHE A 75 24.78 4.36 -12.33
C PHE A 75 25.05 5.24 -13.55
N SER A 76 24.24 5.10 -14.61
CA SER A 76 24.34 5.94 -15.81
C SER A 76 23.75 7.34 -15.65
N LYS A 77 22.84 7.52 -14.67
CA LYS A 77 22.13 8.77 -14.41
C LYS A 77 22.07 9.05 -12.90
N ASN A 78 21.68 10.28 -12.52
CA ASN A 78 21.48 10.62 -11.11
C ASN A 78 20.06 10.27 -10.64
N LEU A 79 19.85 10.19 -9.33
CA LEU A 79 18.56 9.82 -8.71
C LEU A 79 17.38 10.66 -9.24
N SER A 80 17.60 11.95 -9.47
CA SER A 80 16.55 12.85 -9.98
C SER A 80 16.05 12.49 -11.39
N ASP A 81 16.86 11.76 -12.16
CA ASP A 81 16.58 11.40 -13.56
C ASP A 81 16.08 9.95 -13.71
N HIS A 82 16.01 9.21 -12.60
CA HIS A 82 15.57 7.82 -12.58
C HIS A 82 14.06 7.69 -12.37
N GLY A 83 13.45 6.72 -13.05
CA GLY A 83 12.07 6.34 -12.81
C GLY A 83 11.87 5.60 -11.49
N LEU A 84 10.61 5.36 -11.12
CA LEU A 84 10.23 4.64 -9.89
C LEU A 84 10.82 3.23 -9.81
N THR A 85 10.86 2.51 -10.93
CA THR A 85 11.40 1.13 -10.98
C THR A 85 12.87 1.09 -10.58
N ALA A 86 13.67 2.04 -11.08
CA ALA A 86 15.07 2.15 -10.73
C ALA A 86 15.28 2.51 -9.25
N HIS A 87 14.42 3.33 -8.64
CA HIS A 87 14.49 3.60 -7.20
C HIS A 87 14.19 2.36 -6.35
N LYS A 88 13.21 1.54 -6.76
CA LYS A 88 12.93 0.26 -6.08
C LYS A 88 14.10 -0.70 -6.19
N GLU A 89 14.71 -0.78 -7.37
CA GLU A 89 15.87 -1.61 -7.62
C GLU A 89 17.09 -1.16 -6.82
N LEU A 90 17.37 0.16 -6.78
CA LEU A 90 18.42 0.73 -5.95
C LEU A 90 18.23 0.40 -4.46
N CYS A 91 17.00 0.52 -3.93
CA CYS A 91 16.71 0.14 -2.55
C CYS A 91 16.93 -1.35 -2.27
N ARG A 92 16.70 -2.22 -3.26
CA ARG A 92 16.83 -3.67 -3.09
C ARG A 92 18.29 -4.11 -3.19
N GLU A 93 19.02 -3.56 -4.15
CA GLU A 93 20.36 -4.00 -4.52
C GLU A 93 21.47 -3.33 -3.69
N VAL A 94 21.16 -2.26 -2.93
CA VAL A 94 22.12 -1.56 -2.07
C VAL A 94 22.69 -2.51 -1.00
N GLY A 95 24.02 -2.61 -0.96
CA GLY A 95 24.77 -3.50 -0.08
C GLY A 95 24.92 -4.94 -0.58
N GLN A 96 24.24 -5.31 -1.66
CA GLN A 96 24.36 -6.63 -2.31
C GLN A 96 25.17 -6.51 -3.60
N SER A 97 24.59 -5.85 -4.59
CA SER A 97 25.15 -5.71 -5.95
C SER A 97 25.95 -4.42 -6.11
N PHE A 98 25.75 -3.45 -5.22
CA PHE A 98 26.59 -2.26 -5.14
C PHE A 98 26.76 -1.75 -3.70
N HIS A 99 27.83 -1.01 -3.42
CA HIS A 99 28.05 -0.41 -2.11
C HIS A 99 28.93 0.84 -2.18
N ALA A 100 28.81 1.69 -1.15
CA ALA A 100 29.59 2.91 -1.04
C ALA A 100 31.00 2.63 -0.50
N VAL A 101 32.00 3.32 -1.05
CA VAL A 101 33.39 3.32 -0.59
C VAL A 101 33.93 4.75 -0.57
N THR A 102 34.92 5.02 0.27
CA THR A 102 35.67 6.28 0.17
C THR A 102 36.57 6.24 -1.07
N PHE A 103 36.82 7.39 -1.70
CA PHE A 103 37.76 7.46 -2.83
C PHE A 103 39.15 6.93 -2.45
N ALA A 104 39.58 7.14 -1.21
CA ALA A 104 40.84 6.58 -0.69
C ALA A 104 40.83 5.04 -0.67
N LYS A 105 39.71 4.41 -0.34
CA LYS A 105 39.58 2.93 -0.28
C LYS A 105 39.35 2.31 -1.65
N ALA A 106 38.66 3.00 -2.56
CA ALA A 106 38.48 2.57 -3.95
C ALA A 106 39.82 2.39 -4.69
N ALA A 107 40.82 3.21 -4.36
CA ALA A 107 42.15 3.16 -4.98
C ALA A 107 42.99 1.91 -4.60
N ILE A 108 42.60 1.18 -3.54
CA ILE A 108 43.36 0.05 -2.97
C ILE A 108 42.90 -1.30 -3.54
N GLY A 109 41.67 -1.42 -4.06
CA GLY A 109 41.07 -2.69 -4.51
C GLY A 109 41.17 -3.00 -6.01
N ALA A 110 41.93 -2.23 -6.80
CA ALA A 110 41.87 -2.24 -8.27
C ALA A 110 42.80 -3.27 -8.96
N ASP A 111 43.13 -4.40 -8.31
CA ASP A 111 44.04 -5.42 -8.88
C ASP A 111 43.31 -6.70 -9.35
N HIS A 112 41.98 -6.74 -9.31
CA HIS A 112 41.20 -7.81 -9.93
C HIS A 112 40.26 -7.27 -11.00
N SER A 113 40.43 -7.81 -12.21
CA SER A 113 39.72 -7.51 -13.45
C SER A 113 38.21 -7.30 -13.29
N SER A 114 37.71 -6.32 -14.06
CA SER A 114 36.31 -6.08 -14.48
C SER A 114 35.51 -4.96 -13.79
N LEU A 115 36.10 -4.12 -12.94
CA LEU A 115 35.40 -2.95 -12.36
C LEU A 115 36.03 -1.65 -12.85
N GLY A 116 35.27 -0.86 -13.61
CA GLY A 116 35.74 0.37 -14.25
C GLY A 116 35.98 1.51 -13.26
N ILE A 117 37.21 1.63 -12.77
CA ILE A 117 37.69 2.80 -12.01
C ILE A 117 38.98 3.32 -12.67
N TYR A 118 38.97 4.58 -13.11
CA TYR A 118 40.11 5.26 -13.76
C TYR A 118 41.20 5.61 -12.72
N ARG A 119 42.48 5.24 -12.96
CA ARG A 119 43.64 5.37 -12.03
C ARG A 119 44.78 6.21 -12.65
N PRO A 120 45.55 6.99 -11.87
CA PRO A 120 47.00 6.71 -11.69
C PRO A 120 47.54 6.78 -10.24
N SER A 121 48.59 5.99 -10.01
CA SER A 121 49.33 5.55 -8.78
C SER A 121 50.18 6.63 -8.07
N THR A 122 50.47 6.63 -6.74
CA THR A 122 51.56 5.85 -6.08
C THR A 122 51.63 6.02 -4.53
N TYR A 123 52.20 5.00 -3.85
CA TYR A 123 52.80 4.88 -2.48
C TYR A 123 51.99 4.27 -1.30
N PRO A 124 52.57 3.35 -0.48
CA PRO A 124 51.93 2.72 0.70
C PRO A 124 52.51 3.20 2.06
N PRO A 125 51.80 3.01 3.20
CA PRO A 125 52.42 3.09 4.53
C PRO A 125 52.27 1.82 5.38
N ALA A 126 53.20 1.67 6.33
CA ALA A 126 53.29 0.62 7.34
C ALA A 126 52.78 1.10 8.72
N SER A 127 52.16 0.20 9.51
CA SER A 127 52.21 0.14 10.99
C SER A 127 51.18 -0.89 11.52
N SER A 128 51.61 -1.88 12.33
CA SER A 128 50.78 -3.03 12.75
C SER A 128 50.68 -3.25 14.27
N VAL A 129 50.85 -2.23 15.11
CA VAL A 129 50.91 -2.43 16.58
C VAL A 129 49.78 -1.73 17.37
N LEU A 130 48.93 -0.91 16.74
CA LEU A 130 47.75 -0.28 17.38
C LEU A 130 46.43 -1.07 17.18
N SER A 131 46.47 -2.24 16.53
CA SER A 131 45.27 -2.93 16.04
C SER A 131 44.45 -3.63 17.14
N ALA A 132 45.10 -4.25 18.12
CA ALA A 132 44.43 -5.17 19.04
C ALA A 132 43.49 -4.49 20.06
N GLU A 133 43.89 -3.34 20.62
CA GLU A 133 43.06 -2.60 21.59
C GLU A 133 41.92 -1.83 20.90
N SER A 134 42.17 -1.27 19.71
CA SER A 134 41.16 -0.65 18.87
C SER A 134 40.10 -1.65 18.40
N GLU A 135 40.52 -2.89 18.07
CA GLU A 135 39.59 -3.97 17.73
C GLU A 135 38.77 -4.45 18.92
N ALA A 136 39.33 -4.49 20.14
CA ALA A 136 38.59 -4.88 21.34
C ALA A 136 37.49 -3.88 21.69
N MET A 137 37.79 -2.58 21.66
CA MET A 137 36.82 -1.50 21.89
C MET A 137 35.74 -1.46 20.80
N ALA A 138 36.12 -1.68 19.53
CA ALA A 138 35.18 -1.75 18.42
C ALA A 138 34.23 -2.98 18.51
N ARG A 139 34.73 -4.11 19.03
CA ARG A 139 33.89 -5.31 19.28
C ARG A 139 32.90 -5.08 20.42
N GLU A 140 33.28 -4.36 21.47
CA GLU A 140 32.41 -4.03 22.59
C GLU A 140 31.31 -3.03 22.19
N GLU A 141 31.67 -1.96 21.46
CA GLU A 141 30.70 -0.99 20.92
C GLU A 141 29.72 -1.67 19.93
N LEU A 142 30.20 -2.58 19.09
CA LEU A 142 29.37 -3.38 18.20
C LEU A 142 28.42 -4.32 18.97
N CYS A 143 28.89 -4.94 20.06
CA CYS A 143 28.07 -5.81 20.91
C CYS A 143 26.92 -5.02 21.58
N VAL A 144 27.21 -3.84 22.12
CA VAL A 144 26.20 -2.95 22.71
C VAL A 144 25.21 -2.49 21.64
N HIS A 145 25.71 -2.07 20.47
CA HIS A 145 24.86 -1.61 19.36
C HIS A 145 23.91 -2.69 18.85
N THR A 146 24.41 -3.91 18.63
CA THR A 146 23.59 -5.05 18.20
C THR A 146 22.55 -5.42 19.24
N THR A 147 22.90 -5.41 20.53
CA THR A 147 21.96 -5.70 21.62
C THR A 147 20.84 -4.65 21.69
N CYS A 148 21.17 -3.36 21.56
CA CYS A 148 20.18 -2.29 21.49
C CYS A 148 19.27 -2.44 20.27
N GLN A 149 19.81 -2.78 19.09
CA GLN A 149 19.00 -3.00 17.89
C GLN A 149 18.05 -4.19 18.06
N LEU A 150 18.52 -5.32 18.61
CA LEU A 150 17.69 -6.49 18.86
C LEU A 150 16.55 -6.17 19.82
N TYR A 151 16.82 -5.42 20.88
CA TYR A 151 15.78 -4.98 21.82
C TYR A 151 14.72 -4.10 21.14
N MET A 152 15.14 -3.13 20.33
CA MET A 152 14.21 -2.26 19.59
C MET A 152 13.36 -3.04 18.59
N ILE A 153 13.96 -3.99 17.86
CA ILE A 153 13.25 -4.86 16.92
C ILE A 153 12.23 -5.71 17.70
N GLN A 154 12.65 -6.31 18.82
CA GLN A 154 11.78 -7.12 19.66
C GLN A 154 10.58 -6.31 20.18
N GLU A 155 10.81 -5.09 20.64
CA GLU A 155 9.73 -4.23 21.14
C GLU A 155 8.80 -3.78 20.01
N SER A 156 9.37 -3.44 18.84
CA SER A 156 8.58 -3.09 17.66
C SER A 156 7.71 -4.27 17.18
N LEU A 157 8.25 -5.49 17.23
CA LEU A 157 7.53 -6.72 16.89
C LEU A 157 6.37 -6.94 17.86
N LYS A 158 6.59 -6.81 19.17
CA LYS A 158 5.52 -6.93 20.18
C LYS A 158 4.41 -5.91 19.94
N ALA A 159 4.78 -4.65 19.73
CA ALA A 159 3.82 -3.58 19.48
C ALA A 159 3.02 -3.84 18.18
N GLU A 160 3.67 -4.33 17.13
CA GLU A 160 3.00 -4.70 15.88
C GLU A 160 2.06 -5.90 16.06
N THR A 161 2.47 -6.91 16.84
CA THR A 161 1.59 -8.06 17.14
C THR A 161 0.35 -7.65 17.91
N ALA A 162 0.48 -6.76 18.89
CA ALA A 162 -0.66 -6.23 19.65
C ALA A 162 -1.58 -5.37 18.79
N ARG A 163 -1.03 -4.54 17.90
CA ARG A 163 -1.82 -3.76 16.91
C ARG A 163 -2.60 -4.68 15.98
N ARG A 164 -1.95 -5.73 15.46
CA ARG A 164 -2.59 -6.72 14.57
C ARG A 164 -3.73 -7.44 15.27
N GLU A 165 -3.53 -7.86 16.51
CA GLU A 165 -4.57 -8.51 17.31
C GLU A 165 -5.76 -7.59 17.58
N CYS A 166 -5.49 -6.31 17.91
CA CYS A 166 -6.54 -5.30 18.09
C CYS A 166 -7.39 -5.13 16.82
N LEU A 167 -6.75 -4.94 15.67
CA LEU A 167 -7.44 -4.81 14.38
C LEU A 167 -8.20 -6.09 13.99
N GLN A 168 -7.66 -7.26 14.31
CA GLN A 168 -8.33 -8.53 14.06
C GLN A 168 -9.63 -8.63 14.88
N ASN A 169 -9.59 -8.26 16.16
CA ASN A 169 -10.78 -8.24 17.01
C ASN A 169 -11.84 -7.23 16.52
N GLU A 170 -11.40 -6.06 16.05
CA GLU A 170 -12.29 -5.06 15.47
C GLU A 170 -12.95 -5.56 14.18
N LEU A 171 -12.19 -6.23 13.31
CA LEU A 171 -12.71 -6.85 12.08
C LEU A 171 -13.71 -7.95 12.39
N GLU A 172 -13.42 -8.82 13.36
CA GLU A 172 -14.35 -9.88 13.81
C GLU A 172 -15.64 -9.27 14.37
N SER A 173 -15.55 -8.22 15.19
CA SER A 173 -16.71 -7.50 15.72
C SER A 173 -17.54 -6.87 14.60
N LEU A 174 -16.90 -6.16 13.67
CA LEU A 174 -17.59 -5.49 12.56
C LEU A 174 -18.22 -6.50 11.60
N SER A 175 -17.58 -7.64 11.37
CA SER A 175 -18.12 -8.74 10.59
C SER A 175 -19.38 -9.32 11.25
N ALA A 176 -19.36 -9.54 12.56
CA ALA A 176 -20.52 -10.03 13.30
C ALA A 176 -21.69 -9.03 13.25
N GLU A 177 -21.41 -7.73 13.39
CA GLU A 177 -22.43 -6.69 13.26
C GLU A 177 -23.03 -6.62 11.85
N HIS A 178 -22.20 -6.70 10.82
CA HIS A 178 -22.66 -6.73 9.44
C HIS A 178 -23.54 -7.96 9.16
N GLU A 179 -23.15 -9.14 9.64
CA GLU A 179 -23.95 -10.36 9.50
C GLU A 179 -25.31 -10.24 10.20
N TYR A 180 -25.31 -9.69 11.42
CA TYR A 180 -26.53 -9.41 12.18
C TYR A 180 -27.47 -8.45 11.42
N LEU A 181 -26.95 -7.32 10.94
CA LEU A 181 -27.74 -6.35 10.18
C LEU A 181 -28.27 -6.94 8.88
N ALA A 182 -27.45 -7.72 8.16
CA ALA A 182 -27.86 -8.40 6.94
C ALA A 182 -28.99 -9.41 7.21
N GLN A 183 -28.92 -10.16 8.32
CA GLN A 183 -29.99 -11.06 8.71
C GLN A 183 -31.27 -10.31 9.06
N ARG A 184 -31.16 -9.20 9.79
CA ARG A 184 -32.31 -8.36 10.14
C ARG A 184 -32.98 -7.76 8.90
N PHE A 185 -32.19 -7.30 7.93
CA PHE A 185 -32.72 -6.81 6.65
C PHE A 185 -33.44 -7.90 5.88
N ARG A 186 -32.89 -9.12 5.81
CA ARG A 186 -33.55 -10.28 5.18
C ARG A 186 -34.89 -10.61 5.83
N GLN A 187 -34.94 -10.63 7.17
CA GLN A 187 -36.19 -10.88 7.90
C GLN A 187 -37.25 -9.82 7.61
N GLU A 188 -36.85 -8.56 7.52
CA GLU A 188 -37.79 -7.48 7.24
C GLU A 188 -38.31 -7.53 5.79
N ALA A 189 -37.43 -7.84 4.84
CA ALA A 189 -37.82 -8.07 3.45
C ALA A 189 -38.80 -9.25 3.31
N GLU A 190 -38.58 -10.33 4.06
CA GLU A 190 -39.47 -11.50 4.06
C GLU A 190 -40.85 -11.16 4.64
N LYS A 191 -40.93 -10.43 5.76
CA LYS A 191 -42.20 -9.95 6.30
C LYS A 191 -42.93 -9.04 5.32
N ALA A 192 -42.21 -8.13 4.66
CA ALA A 192 -42.79 -7.26 3.65
C ALA A 192 -43.38 -8.07 2.48
N SER A 193 -42.66 -9.08 1.99
CA SER A 193 -43.14 -9.99 0.94
C SER A 193 -44.36 -10.80 1.38
N GLN A 194 -44.38 -11.29 2.62
CA GLN A 194 -45.55 -11.96 3.19
C GLN A 194 -46.76 -11.02 3.27
N GLY A 195 -46.55 -9.78 3.69
CA GLY A 195 -47.59 -8.74 3.70
C GLY A 195 -48.13 -8.42 2.31
N GLU A 196 -47.26 -8.34 1.30
CA GLU A 196 -47.68 -8.15 -0.08
C GLU A 196 -48.54 -9.34 -0.58
N SER A 197 -48.14 -10.57 -0.26
CA SER A 197 -48.91 -11.77 -0.61
C SER A 197 -50.29 -11.79 0.05
N THR A 198 -50.42 -11.36 1.31
CA THR A 198 -51.72 -11.29 1.98
C THR A 198 -52.61 -10.22 1.37
N LEU A 199 -52.07 -9.05 1.04
CA LEU A 199 -52.82 -8.01 0.34
C LEU A 199 -53.33 -8.47 -1.02
N TYR A 200 -52.51 -9.20 -1.78
CA TYR A 200 -52.95 -9.78 -3.06
C TYR A 200 -54.13 -10.74 -2.90
N LYS A 201 -54.10 -11.61 -1.88
CA LYS A 201 -55.21 -12.52 -1.57
C LYS A 201 -56.48 -11.76 -1.18
N CYS A 202 -56.36 -10.71 -0.37
CA CYS A 202 -57.50 -9.85 -0.01
C CYS A 202 -58.11 -9.18 -1.25
N LEU A 203 -57.26 -8.65 -2.14
CA LEU A 203 -57.71 -8.04 -3.40
C LEU A 203 -58.46 -9.06 -4.28
N GLN A 204 -57.95 -10.29 -4.37
CA GLN A 204 -58.60 -11.37 -5.11
C GLN A 204 -60.01 -11.66 -4.57
N VAL A 205 -60.16 -11.75 -3.24
CA VAL A 205 -61.48 -11.96 -2.60
C VAL A 205 -62.43 -10.80 -2.88
N ILE A 206 -61.95 -9.55 -2.77
CA ILE A 206 -62.76 -8.36 -3.08
C ILE A 206 -63.26 -8.41 -4.52
N ASN A 207 -62.38 -8.74 -5.48
CA ASN A 207 -62.75 -8.85 -6.90
C ASN A 207 -63.78 -9.96 -7.14
N GLN A 208 -63.68 -11.10 -6.44
CA GLN A 208 -64.67 -12.18 -6.53
C GLN A 208 -66.04 -11.74 -6.00
N VAL A 209 -66.08 -11.05 -4.85
CA VAL A 209 -67.32 -10.52 -4.27
C VAL A 209 -67.94 -9.46 -5.18
N ALA A 210 -67.14 -8.57 -5.77
CA ALA A 210 -67.62 -7.58 -6.72
C ALA A 210 -68.28 -8.24 -7.94
N SER A 211 -67.66 -9.27 -8.51
CA SER A 211 -68.23 -10.03 -9.64
C SER A 211 -69.56 -10.71 -9.29
N LEU A 212 -69.66 -11.32 -8.11
CA LEU A 212 -70.92 -11.93 -7.63
C LEU A 212 -72.01 -10.89 -7.40
N ALA A 213 -71.64 -9.71 -6.87
CA ALA A 213 -72.59 -8.62 -6.67
C ALA A 213 -73.14 -8.08 -7.99
N GLU A 214 -72.30 -7.98 -9.02
CA GLU A 214 -72.72 -7.61 -10.38
C GLU A 214 -73.69 -8.65 -10.98
N GLU A 215 -73.41 -9.94 -10.81
CA GLU A 215 -74.30 -11.04 -11.26
C GLU A 215 -75.68 -10.96 -10.58
N VAL A 216 -75.72 -10.85 -9.25
CA VAL A 216 -76.98 -10.69 -8.50
C VAL A 216 -77.72 -9.43 -8.92
N GLN A 217 -77.02 -8.33 -9.16
CA GLN A 217 -77.65 -7.09 -9.63
C GLN A 217 -78.28 -7.26 -11.02
N GLN A 218 -77.63 -8.00 -11.91
CA GLN A 218 -78.13 -8.28 -13.25
C GLN A 218 -79.38 -9.19 -13.22
N ASP A 219 -79.38 -10.21 -12.35
CA ASP A 219 -80.53 -11.09 -12.15
C ASP A 219 -81.75 -10.31 -11.64
N CYS A 220 -81.56 -9.44 -10.63
CA CYS A 220 -82.63 -8.59 -10.10
C CYS A 220 -83.27 -7.71 -11.20
N ARG A 221 -82.44 -7.04 -12.03
CA ARG A 221 -82.94 -6.22 -13.15
C ARG A 221 -83.72 -7.05 -14.17
N SER A 222 -83.26 -8.25 -14.47
CA SER A 222 -83.91 -9.16 -15.43
C SER A 222 -85.28 -9.64 -14.92
N THR A 223 -85.44 -9.82 -13.60
CA THR A 223 -86.73 -10.17 -13.00
C THR A 223 -87.74 -9.02 -12.97
N GLU A 224 -87.27 -7.77 -12.87
CA GLU A 224 -88.13 -6.58 -12.94
C GLU A 224 -88.76 -6.42 -14.33
N ASP A 225 -88.01 -6.62 -15.41
CA ASP A 225 -88.50 -6.53 -16.80
C ASP A 225 -89.58 -7.58 -17.14
N LEU A 226 -89.56 -8.77 -16.51
CA LEU A 226 -90.59 -9.81 -16.70
C LEU A 226 -91.92 -9.48 -16.00
N THR A 227 -91.93 -8.56 -15.04
CA THR A 227 -93.15 -8.17 -14.30
C THR A 227 -93.93 -7.02 -14.94
N VAL A 228 -93.45 -6.44 -16.04
CA VAL A 228 -94.04 -5.25 -16.70
C VAL A 228 -95.03 -5.58 -17.84
N PHE A 229 -95.63 -6.76 -17.87
CA PHE A 229 -96.80 -7.01 -18.72
C PHE A 229 -98.09 -7.25 -17.90
N PRO A 230 -98.88 -6.20 -17.63
CA PRO A 230 -100.28 -6.37 -17.26
C PRO A 230 -101.17 -6.51 -18.50
N ARG A 231 -102.29 -7.22 -18.29
CA ARG A 231 -103.40 -7.57 -19.19
C ARG A 231 -103.80 -6.54 -20.24
#